data_AF-A0AAU6PWS3-F1
#
_entry.id   AF-A0AAU6PWS3-F1
#
_cell.length_a   1.000
_cell.length_b   1.000
_cell.length_c   1.000
_cell.angle_alpha   90.00
_cell.angle_beta   90.00
_cell.angle_gamma   90.00
#
_symmetry.space_group_name_H-M   'P 1'
#
loop_
_entity.id
_entity.type
_entity.pdbx_description
1 polymer ?
#
loop_
_entity_poly.entity_id
_entity_poly.type
_entity_poly.pdbx_seq_one_letter_code
_entity_poly.pdbx_strand_id
1 'polypeptide(L)'
;MFGFFKKKNHIKSVRLINIIPTTFSNSLDTCFQDAQRDLENFMDASEDLEPNLLMPILYTSRLATAGLYHQGLQSKEDFDISDQSHFSLMVKIGNDITRQQQIDFQEKSLDYSMELLRIYYPTFKKEVSSALIVSAKNGVSIFQALQQALNEKLKDDALSNEICSSLVTPQFCTAFINSRLWDPVNDDFALTSQKLWAYFKSKHYDDFQYLFITDDEKIDNYIVSDIYSHISSEITDSEMAYQFILEELDAASHGNEEAIRFVNNTPFTKEEYEGALLDSSQPTFGVNNPQLTLTNLISQTGLPASQTARLRIEVVQKIIDDWYDEASSNEDVDLDILF
;
A
#
# COMPACT_ATOMS: atom_id res chain seq x y z
N MET A 1 -28.58 -30.47 27.59
CA MET A 1 -28.76 -29.04 27.95
C MET A 1 -27.60 -28.68 28.88
N PHE A 2 -26.43 -28.38 28.32
CA PHE A 2 -25.21 -28.08 29.08
C PHE A 2 -25.17 -26.59 29.42
N GLY A 3 -25.17 -26.25 30.71
CA GLY A 3 -24.95 -24.90 31.19
C GLY A 3 -23.47 -24.56 31.20
N PHE A 4 -22.96 -24.00 30.11
CA PHE A 4 -21.53 -23.66 29.97
C PHE A 4 -21.11 -22.37 30.71
N PHE A 5 -22.04 -21.52 31.16
CA PHE A 5 -21.70 -20.20 31.73
C PHE A 5 -22.29 -19.90 33.12
N LYS A 6 -22.35 -20.89 34.01
CA LYS A 6 -22.65 -20.68 35.44
C LYS A 6 -21.51 -21.06 36.38
N LYS A 7 -20.31 -20.55 36.12
CA LYS A 7 -19.35 -20.22 37.18
C LYS A 7 -18.77 -18.85 36.88
N LYS A 8 -18.93 -17.90 37.80
CA LYS A 8 -18.07 -16.72 37.94
C LYS A 8 -16.67 -17.20 38.33
N ASN A 9 -16.01 -17.96 37.48
CA ASN A 9 -14.58 -18.13 37.58
C ASN A 9 -14.01 -16.85 36.98
N HIS A 10 -13.21 -16.12 37.77
CA HIS A 10 -12.31 -15.12 37.22
C HIS A 10 -11.55 -15.80 36.08
N ILE A 11 -11.91 -15.50 34.84
CA ILE A 11 -11.16 -15.94 33.66
C ILE A 11 -9.78 -15.30 33.83
N LYS A 12 -8.82 -16.07 34.36
CA LYS A 12 -7.43 -15.62 34.37
C LYS A 12 -7.08 -15.42 32.91
N SER A 13 -6.83 -14.17 32.55
CA SER A 13 -6.24 -13.89 31.25
C SER A 13 -4.90 -14.62 31.19
N VAL A 14 -4.76 -15.49 30.20
CA VAL A 14 -3.50 -16.16 29.89
C VAL A 14 -3.05 -15.61 28.54
N ARG A 15 -1.88 -14.97 28.53
CA ARG A 15 -1.25 -14.46 27.30
C ARG A 15 -0.64 -15.65 26.56
N LEU A 16 -0.81 -15.70 25.24
CA LEU A 16 -0.30 -16.80 24.42
C LEU A 16 1.21 -16.98 24.55
N ILE A 17 1.95 -15.86 24.64
CA ILE A 17 3.41 -15.84 24.77
C ILE A 17 3.95 -16.57 26.01
N ASN A 18 3.10 -16.81 27.01
CA ASN A 18 3.51 -17.47 28.25
C ASN A 18 3.34 -18.99 28.20
N ILE A 19 2.69 -19.51 27.15
CA ILE A 19 2.25 -20.91 27.08
C ILE A 19 2.56 -21.59 25.76
N ILE A 20 2.65 -20.84 24.65
CA ILE A 20 3.05 -21.39 23.35
C ILE A 20 4.58 -21.34 23.27
N PRO A 21 5.26 -22.50 23.21
CA PRO A 21 6.70 -22.53 22.99
C PRO A 21 7.03 -21.99 21.60
N THR A 22 7.89 -20.97 21.52
CA THR A 22 8.27 -20.36 20.25
C THR A 22 9.59 -20.91 19.74
N THR A 23 9.61 -21.50 18.55
CA THR A 23 10.80 -21.92 17.82
C THR A 23 11.14 -20.88 16.75
N PHE A 24 11.96 -19.90 17.13
CA PHE A 24 12.38 -18.83 16.22
C PHE A 24 13.47 -19.34 15.29
N SER A 25 13.15 -19.52 14.01
CA SER A 25 14.21 -19.51 13.01
C SER A 25 14.63 -18.05 12.82
N ASN A 26 15.92 -17.74 12.81
CA ASN A 26 16.39 -16.36 12.59
C ASN A 26 16.07 -15.82 11.17
N SER A 27 15.24 -16.54 10.39
CA SER A 27 14.81 -16.14 9.06
C SER A 27 13.47 -15.42 9.13
N LEU A 28 13.54 -14.12 8.89
CA LEU A 28 12.40 -13.22 8.76
C LEU A 28 11.41 -13.67 7.66
N ASP A 29 11.84 -14.47 6.69
CA ASP A 29 11.03 -14.93 5.55
C ASP A 29 10.02 -16.02 5.92
N THR A 30 10.20 -16.64 7.09
CA THR A 30 9.44 -17.80 7.55
C THR A 30 8.55 -17.50 8.75
N CYS A 31 8.40 -16.23 9.14
CA CYS A 31 7.74 -15.86 10.40
C CYS A 31 6.30 -16.37 10.53
N PHE A 32 5.51 -16.37 9.44
CA PHE A 32 4.16 -16.91 9.46
C PHE A 32 4.14 -18.44 9.52
N GLN A 33 5.10 -19.11 8.86
CA GLN A 33 5.24 -20.58 8.91
C GLN A 33 5.63 -21.03 10.31
N ASP A 34 6.61 -20.36 10.92
CA ASP A 34 7.08 -20.66 12.28
C ASP A 34 5.95 -20.45 13.30
N ALA A 35 5.21 -19.33 13.19
CA ALA A 35 4.03 -19.09 14.03
C ALA A 35 2.98 -20.19 13.84
N GLN A 36 2.62 -20.54 12.61
CA GLN A 36 1.62 -21.58 12.36
C GLN A 36 2.06 -22.95 12.91
N ARG A 37 3.31 -23.35 12.66
CA ARG A 37 3.86 -24.62 13.15
C ARG A 37 3.82 -24.72 14.67
N ASP A 38 4.25 -23.68 15.38
CA ASP A 38 4.26 -23.66 16.85
C ASP A 38 2.83 -23.69 17.42
N LEU A 39 1.89 -23.00 16.75
CA LEU A 39 0.47 -23.07 17.10
C LEU A 39 -0.10 -24.47 16.94
N GLU A 40 0.16 -25.12 15.80
CA GLU A 40 -0.32 -26.48 15.52
C GLU A 40 0.24 -27.47 16.54
N ASN A 41 1.54 -27.42 16.81
CA ASN A 41 2.18 -28.25 17.85
C ASN A 41 1.55 -28.04 19.23
N PHE A 42 1.23 -26.79 19.59
CA PHE A 42 0.57 -26.49 20.85
C PHE A 42 -0.86 -27.02 20.90
N MET A 43 -1.63 -26.86 19.82
CA MET A 43 -3.01 -27.35 19.74
C MET A 43 -3.07 -28.88 19.78
N ASP A 44 -2.18 -29.57 19.08
CA ASP A 44 -2.12 -31.04 19.06
C ASP A 44 -1.76 -31.63 20.43
N ALA A 45 -0.95 -30.90 21.22
CA ALA A 45 -0.56 -31.30 22.57
C ALA A 45 -1.58 -30.89 23.66
N SER A 46 -2.60 -30.11 23.32
CA SER A 46 -3.56 -29.55 24.27
C SER A 46 -4.93 -30.21 24.16
N GLU A 47 -5.46 -30.68 25.29
CA GLU A 47 -6.84 -31.17 25.37
C GLU A 47 -7.76 -30.07 25.93
N ASP A 48 -8.97 -29.95 25.38
CA ASP A 48 -10.07 -29.09 25.87
C ASP A 48 -9.68 -27.62 26.17
N LEU A 49 -9.28 -26.88 25.12
CA LEU A 49 -8.96 -25.46 25.23
C LEU A 49 -10.22 -24.60 25.50
N GLU A 50 -10.18 -23.84 26.59
CA GLU A 50 -11.23 -22.88 26.95
C GLU A 50 -11.33 -21.74 25.92
N PRO A 51 -12.52 -21.14 25.70
CA PRO A 51 -12.74 -20.12 24.67
C PRO A 51 -11.81 -18.90 24.77
N ASN A 52 -11.44 -18.49 25.99
CA ASN A 52 -10.54 -17.36 26.23
C ASN A 52 -9.09 -17.60 25.80
N LEU A 53 -8.73 -18.86 25.56
CA LEU A 53 -7.44 -19.26 25.02
C LEU A 53 -7.56 -19.64 23.54
N LEU A 54 -8.62 -20.36 23.19
CA LEU A 54 -8.87 -20.80 21.82
C LEU A 54 -9.09 -19.62 20.86
N MET A 55 -9.79 -18.56 21.28
CA MET A 55 -10.05 -17.43 20.38
C MET A 55 -8.77 -16.66 19.97
N PRO A 56 -7.87 -16.27 20.89
CA PRO A 56 -6.58 -15.71 20.50
C PRO A 56 -5.74 -16.64 19.59
N ILE A 57 -5.80 -17.96 19.81
CA ILE A 57 -5.13 -18.95 18.95
C ILE A 57 -5.71 -18.89 17.54
N LEU A 58 -7.03 -18.90 17.39
CA LEU A 58 -7.68 -18.81 16.09
C LEU A 58 -7.42 -17.47 15.39
N TYR A 59 -7.32 -16.35 16.12
CA TYR A 59 -6.86 -15.09 15.54
C TYR A 59 -5.44 -15.21 14.96
N THR A 60 -4.53 -15.84 15.70
CA THR A 60 -3.13 -16.00 15.28
C THR A 60 -3.01 -16.93 14.10
N SER A 61 -3.70 -18.07 14.13
CA SER A 61 -3.77 -19.01 13.01
C SER A 61 -4.32 -18.31 11.76
N ARG A 62 -5.45 -17.62 11.88
CA ARG A 62 -6.07 -16.89 10.76
C ARG A 62 -5.13 -15.85 10.14
N LEU A 63 -4.38 -15.10 10.96
CA LEU A 63 -3.41 -14.11 10.50
C LEU A 63 -2.18 -14.77 9.85
N ALA A 64 -1.65 -15.84 10.44
CA ALA A 64 -0.53 -16.59 9.88
C ALA A 64 -0.91 -17.20 8.53
N THR A 65 -2.07 -17.86 8.45
CA THR A 65 -2.58 -18.48 7.22
C THR A 65 -2.87 -17.44 6.13
N ALA A 66 -3.40 -16.27 6.48
CA ALA A 66 -3.52 -15.16 5.53
C ALA A 66 -2.15 -14.69 5.03
N GLY A 67 -1.19 -14.51 5.92
CA GLY A 67 0.19 -14.18 5.56
C GLY A 67 0.80 -15.18 4.57
N LEU A 68 0.65 -16.47 4.83
CA LEU A 68 1.13 -17.55 3.96
C LEU A 68 0.39 -17.60 2.61
N TYR A 69 -0.90 -17.35 2.59
CA TYR A 69 -1.68 -17.20 1.36
C TYR A 69 -1.14 -16.03 0.50
N HIS A 70 -0.81 -14.90 1.14
CA HIS A 70 -0.19 -13.77 0.47
C HIS A 70 1.21 -14.05 -0.05
N GLN A 71 1.96 -14.95 0.58
CA GLN A 71 3.27 -15.42 0.14
C GLN A 71 3.20 -16.54 -0.92
N GLY A 72 2.01 -17.02 -1.27
CA GLY A 72 1.85 -18.16 -2.19
C GLY A 72 2.23 -19.52 -1.60
N LEU A 73 2.38 -19.60 -0.27
CA LEU A 73 2.76 -20.82 0.46
C LEU A 73 1.56 -21.64 0.94
N GLN A 74 0.37 -21.04 0.91
CA GLN A 74 -0.90 -21.70 1.20
C GLN A 74 -1.96 -21.32 0.18
N SER A 75 -2.94 -22.20 0.04
CA SER A 75 -4.08 -21.97 -0.84
C SER A 75 -5.11 -21.06 -0.21
N LYS A 76 -6.02 -20.55 -1.05
CA LYS A 76 -7.22 -19.83 -0.60
C LYS A 76 -8.12 -20.73 0.27
N GLU A 77 -8.18 -22.02 -0.02
CA GLU A 77 -8.97 -22.99 0.73
C GLU A 77 -8.45 -23.16 2.16
N ASP A 78 -7.11 -23.22 2.33
CA ASP A 78 -6.48 -23.27 3.66
C ASP A 78 -6.85 -22.04 4.50
N PHE A 79 -6.82 -20.85 3.88
CA PHE A 79 -7.28 -19.62 4.51
C PHE A 79 -8.77 -19.68 4.90
N ASP A 80 -9.64 -20.16 4.01
CA ASP A 80 -11.08 -20.22 4.27
C ASP A 80 -11.43 -21.18 5.41
N ILE A 81 -10.71 -22.30 5.55
CA ILE A 81 -10.86 -23.22 6.67
C ILE A 81 -10.52 -22.52 8.00
N SER A 82 -9.42 -21.76 8.02
CA SER A 82 -9.00 -20.99 9.20
C SER A 82 -9.98 -19.86 9.55
N ASP A 83 -10.43 -19.09 8.53
CA ASP A 83 -11.42 -18.02 8.68
C ASP A 83 -12.76 -18.54 9.21
N GLN A 84 -13.23 -19.67 8.67
CA GLN A 84 -14.47 -20.30 9.08
C GLN A 84 -14.39 -20.85 10.50
N SER A 85 -13.25 -21.42 10.90
CA SER A 85 -13.04 -21.92 12.27
C SER A 85 -13.08 -20.77 13.28
N HIS A 86 -12.38 -19.67 12.99
CA HIS A 86 -12.45 -18.42 13.75
C HIS A 86 -13.90 -17.91 13.86
N PHE A 87 -14.60 -17.79 12.73
CA PHE A 87 -15.96 -17.25 12.69
C PHE A 87 -16.94 -18.12 13.48
N SER A 88 -16.86 -19.44 13.34
CA SER A 88 -17.74 -20.40 14.03
C SER A 88 -17.62 -20.30 15.55
N LEU A 89 -16.40 -20.16 16.09
CA LEU A 89 -16.20 -19.96 17.51
C LEU A 89 -16.74 -18.58 17.96
N MET A 90 -16.47 -17.53 17.18
CA MET A 90 -16.97 -16.19 17.48
C MET A 90 -18.50 -16.11 17.55
N VAL A 91 -19.21 -16.80 16.66
CA VAL A 91 -20.68 -16.91 16.70
C VAL A 91 -21.14 -17.64 17.96
N LYS A 92 -20.49 -18.77 18.30
CA LYS A 92 -20.81 -19.53 19.51
C LYS A 92 -20.68 -18.68 20.76
N ILE A 93 -19.56 -17.96 20.90
CA ILE A 93 -19.31 -17.05 22.03
C ILE A 93 -20.33 -15.91 22.04
N GLY A 94 -20.61 -15.31 20.88
CA GLY A 94 -21.54 -14.17 20.74
C GLY A 94 -22.98 -14.48 21.17
N ASN A 95 -23.41 -15.74 21.10
CA ASN A 95 -24.73 -16.15 21.57
C ASN A 95 -24.87 -16.12 23.11
N ASP A 96 -23.74 -16.15 23.84
CA ASP A 96 -23.71 -16.25 25.30
C ASP A 96 -23.38 -14.90 25.99
N ILE A 97 -23.00 -13.87 25.23
CA ILE A 97 -22.55 -12.58 25.76
C ILE A 97 -23.22 -11.40 25.04
N THR A 98 -23.19 -10.23 25.68
CA THR A 98 -23.68 -8.99 25.05
C THR A 98 -22.76 -8.53 23.91
N ARG A 99 -23.28 -7.70 23.01
CA ARG A 99 -22.48 -7.10 21.92
C ARG A 99 -21.24 -6.36 22.43
N GLN A 100 -21.33 -5.59 23.52
CA GLN A 100 -20.18 -4.88 24.07
C GLN A 100 -19.13 -5.86 24.60
N GLN A 101 -19.54 -6.88 25.35
CA GLN A 101 -18.64 -7.92 25.82
C GLN A 101 -17.99 -8.68 24.66
N GLN A 102 -18.71 -8.88 23.56
CA GLN A 102 -18.17 -9.51 22.35
C GLN A 102 -17.12 -8.63 21.66
N ILE A 103 -17.31 -7.32 21.62
CA ILE A 103 -16.31 -6.36 21.11
C ILE A 103 -15.06 -6.42 22.00
N ASP A 104 -15.21 -6.24 23.31
CA ASP A 104 -14.09 -6.25 24.27
C ASP A 104 -13.31 -7.58 24.22
N PHE A 105 -14.03 -8.70 24.07
CA PHE A 105 -13.43 -10.03 23.95
C PHE A 105 -12.63 -10.20 22.64
N GLN A 106 -13.16 -9.72 21.52
CA GLN A 106 -12.47 -9.76 20.22
C GLN A 106 -11.22 -8.89 20.22
N GLU A 107 -11.32 -7.65 20.70
CA GLU A 107 -10.19 -6.73 20.77
C GLU A 107 -9.05 -7.31 21.62
N LYS A 108 -9.38 -7.84 22.79
CA LYS A 108 -8.42 -8.47 23.69
C LYS A 108 -7.80 -9.73 23.09
N SER A 109 -8.61 -10.53 22.38
CA SER A 109 -8.11 -11.75 21.72
C SER A 109 -7.17 -11.42 20.57
N LEU A 110 -7.48 -10.40 19.80
CA LEU A 110 -6.60 -9.87 18.75
C LEU A 110 -5.31 -9.31 19.35
N ASP A 111 -5.37 -8.57 20.46
CA ASP A 111 -4.17 -8.02 21.10
C ASP A 111 -3.22 -9.14 21.59
N TYR A 112 -3.75 -10.24 22.15
CA TYR A 112 -2.93 -11.41 22.50
C TYR A 112 -2.36 -12.15 21.30
N SER A 113 -3.11 -12.20 20.20
CA SER A 113 -2.62 -12.74 18.94
C SER A 113 -1.46 -11.91 18.38
N MET A 114 -1.63 -10.59 18.32
CA MET A 114 -0.61 -9.67 17.84
C MET A 114 0.65 -9.71 18.69
N GLU A 115 0.50 -9.90 20.01
CA GLU A 115 1.64 -10.06 20.90
C GLU A 115 2.49 -11.28 20.55
N LEU A 116 1.85 -12.42 20.27
CA LEU A 116 2.55 -13.62 19.85
C LEU A 116 3.17 -13.46 18.47
N LEU A 117 2.44 -12.94 17.49
CA LEU A 117 2.97 -12.72 16.13
C LEU A 117 4.20 -11.81 16.13
N ARG A 118 4.27 -10.83 17.02
CA ARG A 118 5.43 -9.94 17.14
C ARG A 118 6.69 -10.61 17.69
N ILE A 119 6.59 -11.80 18.28
CA ILE A 119 7.77 -12.61 18.59
C ILE A 119 8.44 -13.07 17.28
N TYR A 120 7.63 -13.52 16.32
CA TYR A 120 8.11 -13.98 15.01
C TYR A 120 8.41 -12.83 14.06
N TYR A 121 7.63 -11.74 14.14
CA TYR A 121 7.77 -10.59 13.27
C TYR A 121 7.59 -9.27 14.03
N PRO A 122 8.67 -8.72 14.63
CA PRO A 122 8.59 -7.60 15.56
C PRO A 122 7.98 -6.31 14.99
N THR A 123 8.10 -6.07 13.69
CA THR A 123 7.57 -4.87 13.03
C THR A 123 6.12 -5.03 12.54
N PHE A 124 5.47 -6.16 12.83
CA PHE A 124 4.08 -6.42 12.42
C PHE A 124 3.10 -5.48 13.13
N LYS A 125 2.32 -4.75 12.31
CA LYS A 125 1.38 -3.72 12.74
C LYS A 125 -0.06 -4.21 12.70
N LYS A 126 -0.91 -3.65 13.55
CA LYS A 126 -2.33 -4.06 13.66
C LYS A 126 -3.11 -3.67 12.40
N GLU A 127 -2.76 -2.56 11.78
CA GLU A 127 -3.37 -2.06 10.54
C GLU A 127 -3.13 -3.03 9.38
N VAL A 128 -1.91 -3.58 9.29
CA VAL A 128 -1.54 -4.58 8.28
C VAL A 128 -2.34 -5.87 8.46
N SER A 129 -2.60 -6.26 9.71
CA SER A 129 -3.34 -7.48 10.04
C SER A 129 -4.76 -7.47 9.45
N SER A 130 -5.48 -6.35 9.55
CA SER A 130 -6.82 -6.22 8.97
C SER A 130 -6.79 -6.26 7.45
N ALA A 131 -5.79 -5.61 6.86
CA ALA A 131 -5.64 -5.52 5.42
C ALA A 131 -5.37 -6.91 4.79
N LEU A 132 -4.42 -7.69 5.34
CA LEU A 132 -4.16 -9.08 4.91
C LEU A 132 -5.43 -9.94 4.94
N ILE A 133 -6.19 -9.87 6.04
CA ILE A 133 -7.43 -10.64 6.17
C ILE A 133 -8.47 -10.23 5.13
N VAL A 134 -8.69 -8.93 4.94
CA VAL A 134 -9.69 -8.45 3.98
C VAL A 134 -9.32 -8.86 2.55
N SER A 135 -8.04 -8.72 2.17
CA SER A 135 -7.55 -9.18 0.87
C SER A 135 -7.78 -10.67 0.66
N ALA A 136 -7.39 -11.47 1.65
CA ALA A 136 -7.53 -12.92 1.61
C ALA A 136 -9.00 -13.33 1.49
N LYS A 137 -9.92 -12.64 2.17
CA LYS A 137 -11.37 -12.87 2.02
C LYS A 137 -11.88 -12.52 0.62
N ASN A 138 -11.33 -11.47 0.01
CA ASN A 138 -11.67 -11.05 -1.36
C ASN A 138 -11.00 -11.92 -2.43
N GLY A 139 -10.20 -12.93 -2.04
CA GLY A 139 -9.49 -13.81 -2.98
C GLY A 139 -8.30 -13.13 -3.67
N VAL A 140 -7.76 -12.07 -3.06
CA VAL A 140 -6.62 -11.33 -3.58
C VAL A 140 -5.36 -11.73 -2.80
N SER A 141 -4.44 -12.44 -3.46
CA SER A 141 -3.09 -12.76 -2.95
C SER A 141 -2.07 -11.81 -3.55
N ILE A 142 -1.11 -11.36 -2.73
CA ILE A 142 0.00 -10.50 -3.19
C ILE A 142 0.90 -11.27 -4.14
N PHE A 143 1.22 -12.52 -3.82
CA PHE A 143 1.98 -13.40 -4.70
C PHE A 143 1.31 -13.56 -6.06
N GLN A 144 0.02 -13.93 -6.08
CA GLN A 144 -0.70 -14.17 -7.34
C GLN A 144 -0.86 -12.89 -8.17
N ALA A 145 -1.11 -11.76 -7.51
CA ALA A 145 -1.25 -10.48 -8.19
C ALA A 145 0.08 -10.00 -8.78
N LEU A 146 1.20 -10.12 -8.05
CA LEU A 146 2.52 -9.80 -8.62
C LEU A 146 2.91 -10.78 -9.73
N GLN A 147 2.63 -12.06 -9.56
CA GLN A 147 2.87 -13.11 -10.56
C GLN A 147 2.10 -12.81 -11.85
N GLN A 148 0.82 -12.44 -11.76
CA GLN A 148 0.05 -12.02 -12.92
C GLN A 148 0.71 -10.82 -13.61
N ALA A 149 1.05 -9.79 -12.84
CA ALA A 149 1.64 -8.58 -13.40
C ALA A 149 2.97 -8.87 -14.10
N LEU A 150 3.81 -9.74 -13.53
CA LEU A 150 5.05 -10.19 -14.14
C LEU A 150 4.79 -11.04 -15.40
N ASN A 151 3.84 -11.96 -15.37
CA ASN A 151 3.47 -12.77 -16.55
C ASN A 151 3.02 -11.90 -17.73
N GLU A 152 2.23 -10.85 -17.46
CA GLU A 152 1.78 -9.90 -18.47
C GLU A 152 2.94 -9.13 -19.11
N LYS A 153 4.02 -8.86 -18.35
CA LYS A 153 5.19 -8.09 -18.81
C LYS A 153 6.29 -8.95 -19.41
N LEU A 154 6.66 -10.04 -18.75
CA LEU A 154 7.75 -10.92 -19.13
C LEU A 154 7.34 -11.98 -20.16
N LYS A 155 6.05 -12.35 -20.19
CA LYS A 155 5.53 -13.47 -20.99
C LYS A 155 6.26 -14.80 -20.73
N ASP A 156 6.78 -14.96 -19.50
CA ASP A 156 7.47 -16.15 -19.03
C ASP A 156 6.98 -16.50 -17.62
N ASP A 157 6.13 -17.52 -17.55
CA ASP A 157 5.53 -17.99 -16.30
C ASP A 157 6.59 -18.56 -15.34
N ALA A 158 7.62 -19.23 -15.86
CA ALA A 158 8.63 -19.87 -15.03
C ALA A 158 9.49 -18.82 -14.33
N LEU A 159 9.94 -17.82 -15.09
CA LEU A 159 10.71 -16.71 -14.54
C LEU A 159 9.90 -15.86 -13.55
N SER A 160 8.64 -15.57 -13.88
CA SER A 160 7.76 -14.81 -12.98
C SER A 160 7.52 -15.53 -11.65
N ASN A 161 7.38 -16.87 -11.70
CA ASN A 161 7.28 -17.69 -10.49
C ASN A 161 8.54 -17.65 -9.65
N GLU A 162 9.71 -17.71 -10.28
CA GLU A 162 11.02 -17.62 -9.61
C GLU A 162 11.19 -16.27 -8.90
N ILE A 163 10.87 -15.16 -9.58
CA ILE A 163 10.90 -13.82 -9.01
C ILE A 163 9.93 -13.72 -7.83
N CYS A 164 8.67 -14.16 -7.99
CA CYS A 164 7.70 -14.08 -6.91
C CYS A 164 8.11 -14.92 -5.70
N SER A 165 8.62 -16.14 -5.91
CA SER A 165 9.01 -17.04 -4.84
C SER A 165 10.20 -16.53 -4.03
N SER A 166 11.09 -15.77 -4.67
CA SER A 166 12.24 -15.15 -4.00
C SER A 166 11.89 -13.82 -3.32
N LEU A 167 10.93 -13.08 -3.86
CA LEU A 167 10.65 -11.72 -3.42
C LEU A 167 9.48 -11.59 -2.44
N VAL A 168 8.42 -12.36 -2.62
CA VAL A 168 7.16 -12.18 -1.86
C VAL A 168 7.30 -12.81 -0.46
N THR A 169 8.10 -12.15 0.37
CA THR A 169 8.35 -12.49 1.77
C THR A 169 7.35 -11.77 2.70
N PRO A 170 7.30 -12.09 4.01
CA PRO A 170 6.44 -11.39 4.95
C PRO A 170 6.73 -9.88 5.00
N GLN A 171 8.00 -9.51 4.81
CA GLN A 171 8.45 -8.12 4.79
C GLN A 171 7.97 -7.42 3.53
N PHE A 172 8.04 -8.08 2.37
CA PHE A 172 7.50 -7.53 1.13
C PHE A 172 5.99 -7.28 1.25
N CYS A 173 5.22 -8.28 1.70
CA CYS A 173 3.77 -8.14 1.89
C CYS A 173 3.43 -6.97 2.82
N THR A 174 4.16 -6.86 3.92
CA THR A 174 3.95 -5.79 4.92
C THR A 174 4.36 -4.43 4.39
N ALA A 175 5.47 -4.34 3.65
CA ALA A 175 5.95 -3.10 3.07
C ALA A 175 4.99 -2.60 1.97
N PHE A 176 4.51 -3.51 1.12
CA PHE A 176 3.50 -3.20 0.11
C PHE A 176 2.21 -2.67 0.75
N ILE A 177 1.65 -3.36 1.75
CA ILE A 177 0.43 -2.90 2.44
C ILE A 177 0.66 -1.54 3.12
N ASN A 178 1.81 -1.33 3.75
CA ASN A 178 2.12 -0.05 4.40
C ASN A 178 2.43 1.08 3.43
N SER A 179 2.73 0.79 2.16
CA SER A 179 2.93 1.83 1.13
C SER A 179 1.67 2.64 0.86
N ARG A 180 0.50 2.15 1.29
CA ARG A 180 -0.82 2.73 1.01
C ARG A 180 -1.17 2.84 -0.48
N LEU A 181 -0.37 2.24 -1.36
CA LEU A 181 -0.74 2.10 -2.76
C LEU A 181 -2.00 1.24 -2.91
N TRP A 182 -2.23 0.33 -1.97
CA TRP A 182 -3.33 -0.61 -1.97
C TRP A 182 -4.45 -0.23 -1.01
N ASP A 183 -5.69 -0.32 -1.50
CA ASP A 183 -6.91 -0.12 -0.73
C ASP A 183 -7.66 -1.46 -0.55
N PRO A 184 -7.65 -2.07 0.65
CA PRO A 184 -8.33 -3.35 0.91
C PRO A 184 -9.84 -3.33 0.67
N VAL A 185 -10.46 -2.15 0.68
CA VAL A 185 -11.91 -2.01 0.53
C VAL A 185 -12.31 -1.86 -0.93
N ASN A 186 -11.51 -1.11 -1.70
CA ASN A 186 -11.89 -0.69 -3.05
C ASN A 186 -11.10 -1.38 -4.16
N ASP A 187 -9.90 -1.91 -3.89
CA ASP A 187 -9.08 -2.54 -4.93
C ASP A 187 -9.53 -3.97 -5.19
N ASP A 188 -9.72 -4.29 -6.47
CA ASP A 188 -9.90 -5.66 -6.95
C ASP A 188 -8.55 -6.31 -7.32
N PHE A 189 -8.59 -7.56 -7.78
CA PHE A 189 -7.39 -8.31 -8.16
C PHE A 189 -6.61 -7.63 -9.29
N ALA A 190 -7.31 -7.07 -10.29
CA ALA A 190 -6.67 -6.46 -11.46
C ALA A 190 -5.95 -5.15 -11.07
N LEU A 191 -6.61 -4.29 -10.28
CA LEU A 191 -6.01 -3.06 -9.80
C LEU A 191 -4.86 -3.35 -8.80
N THR A 192 -5.03 -4.36 -7.94
CA THR A 192 -3.96 -4.79 -7.03
C THR A 192 -2.73 -5.28 -7.80
N SER A 193 -2.91 -6.04 -8.87
CA SER A 193 -1.83 -6.50 -9.76
C SER A 193 -1.05 -5.32 -10.37
N GLN A 194 -1.75 -4.31 -10.88
CA GLN A 194 -1.12 -3.10 -11.44
C GLN A 194 -0.32 -2.33 -10.39
N LYS A 195 -0.88 -2.14 -9.19
CA LYS A 195 -0.24 -1.43 -8.06
C LYS A 195 0.98 -2.20 -7.54
N LEU A 196 0.91 -3.53 -7.48
CA LEU A 196 2.05 -4.38 -7.11
C LEU A 196 3.19 -4.27 -8.11
N TRP A 197 2.86 -4.22 -9.40
CA TRP A 197 3.86 -3.98 -10.43
C TRP A 197 4.54 -2.62 -10.28
N ALA A 198 3.77 -1.55 -10.06
CA ALA A 198 4.33 -0.22 -9.82
C ALA A 198 5.25 -0.22 -8.58
N TYR A 199 4.80 -0.84 -7.49
CA TYR A 199 5.60 -1.00 -6.27
C TYR A 199 6.88 -1.81 -6.52
N PHE A 200 6.78 -2.95 -7.21
CA PHE A 200 7.93 -3.79 -7.56
C PHE A 200 8.95 -3.01 -8.42
N LYS A 201 8.50 -2.33 -9.48
CA LYS A 201 9.33 -1.50 -10.34
C LYS A 201 10.04 -0.42 -9.52
N SER A 202 9.35 0.24 -8.59
CA SER A 202 9.97 1.27 -7.72
C SER A 202 11.07 0.77 -6.80
N LYS A 203 11.08 -0.52 -6.45
CA LYS A 203 12.03 -1.10 -5.48
C LYS A 203 13.16 -1.90 -6.14
N HIS A 204 12.91 -2.42 -7.34
CA HIS A 204 13.82 -3.33 -8.03
C HIS A 204 14.17 -2.86 -9.44
N TYR A 205 13.98 -1.57 -9.73
CA TYR A 205 14.25 -0.98 -11.05
C TYR A 205 15.64 -1.36 -11.58
N ASP A 206 16.67 -1.19 -10.75
CA ASP A 206 18.07 -1.42 -11.13
C ASP A 206 18.39 -2.92 -11.33
N ASP A 207 17.72 -3.80 -10.57
CA ASP A 207 17.95 -5.24 -10.60
C ASP A 207 17.40 -5.89 -11.87
N PHE A 208 16.38 -5.29 -12.48
CA PHE A 208 15.66 -5.85 -13.61
C PHE A 208 15.62 -4.96 -14.86
N GLN A 209 16.47 -3.93 -14.92
CA GLN A 209 16.54 -2.98 -16.05
C GLN A 209 16.69 -3.68 -17.42
N TYR A 210 17.35 -4.84 -17.46
CA TYR A 210 17.61 -5.65 -18.66
C TYR A 210 16.43 -6.55 -19.08
N LEU A 211 15.54 -6.87 -18.15
CA LEU A 211 14.40 -7.78 -18.35
C LEU A 211 13.17 -7.07 -18.89
N PHE A 212 13.10 -5.75 -18.74
CA PHE A 212 11.93 -4.94 -19.05
C PHE A 212 12.20 -3.95 -20.19
N ILE A 213 12.50 -4.47 -21.37
CA ILE A 213 12.37 -3.72 -22.63
C ILE A 213 11.01 -4.10 -23.22
N THR A 214 9.90 -3.51 -22.75
CA THR A 214 8.65 -3.38 -23.54
C THR A 214 7.62 -2.45 -22.88
N ASP A 215 7.13 -1.50 -23.70
CA ASP A 215 5.98 -0.58 -23.57
C ASP A 215 5.82 0.21 -22.25
N ASP A 216 6.65 1.26 -22.11
CA ASP A 216 6.62 2.26 -21.02
C ASP A 216 5.36 3.17 -21.03
N GLU A 217 4.65 3.36 -22.14
CA GLU A 217 3.62 4.43 -22.27
C GLU A 217 2.34 4.27 -21.41
N LYS A 218 1.97 3.06 -20.97
CA LYS A 218 0.66 2.83 -20.32
C LYS A 218 0.66 3.03 -18.80
N ILE A 219 1.79 2.81 -18.14
CA ILE A 219 1.90 2.95 -16.67
C ILE A 219 2.17 4.40 -16.31
N ASP A 220 2.95 5.10 -17.15
CA ASP A 220 3.21 6.54 -17.03
C ASP A 220 1.87 7.30 -16.96
N ASN A 221 0.92 6.99 -17.85
CA ASN A 221 -0.39 7.66 -17.89
C ASN A 221 -1.23 7.56 -16.59
N TYR A 222 -1.24 6.42 -15.88
CA TYR A 222 -2.03 6.28 -14.64
C TYR A 222 -1.40 7.06 -13.49
N ILE A 223 -0.07 6.93 -13.30
CA ILE A 223 0.65 7.64 -12.23
C ILE A 223 0.59 9.15 -12.47
N VAL A 224 0.78 9.58 -13.73
CA VAL A 224 0.60 10.97 -14.14
C VAL A 224 -0.80 11.45 -13.77
N SER A 225 -1.85 10.68 -14.08
CA SER A 225 -3.24 11.08 -13.82
C SER A 225 -3.56 11.20 -12.32
N ASP A 226 -3.07 10.28 -11.48
CA ASP A 226 -3.29 10.31 -10.03
C ASP A 226 -2.55 11.50 -9.37
N ILE A 227 -1.29 11.73 -9.76
CA ILE A 227 -0.50 12.87 -9.25
C ILE A 227 -1.13 14.18 -9.73
N TYR A 228 -1.43 14.30 -11.02
CA TYR A 228 -2.13 15.44 -11.61
C TYR A 228 -3.41 15.76 -10.83
N SER A 229 -4.27 14.77 -10.58
CA SER A 229 -5.53 14.98 -9.85
C SER A 229 -5.32 15.53 -8.44
N HIS A 230 -4.26 15.10 -7.75
CA HIS A 230 -3.91 15.64 -6.44
C HIS A 230 -3.41 17.08 -6.53
N ILE A 231 -2.50 17.39 -7.46
CA ILE A 231 -1.97 18.74 -7.63
C ILE A 231 -3.06 19.72 -8.05
N SER A 232 -3.90 19.36 -9.03
CA SER A 232 -5.02 20.20 -9.47
C SER A 232 -6.03 20.47 -8.36
N SER A 233 -6.17 19.57 -7.37
CA SER A 233 -7.03 19.80 -6.21
C SER A 233 -6.45 20.80 -5.19
N GLU A 234 -5.14 21.04 -5.22
CA GLU A 234 -4.46 22.01 -4.36
C GLU A 234 -4.38 23.40 -4.99
N ILE A 235 -4.39 23.48 -6.32
CA ILE A 235 -4.43 24.73 -7.09
C ILE A 235 -5.85 25.31 -7.02
N THR A 236 -6.01 26.43 -6.32
CA THR A 236 -7.34 27.00 -6.05
C THR A 236 -7.84 27.98 -7.10
N ASP A 237 -6.92 28.55 -7.88
CA ASP A 237 -7.20 29.61 -8.85
C ASP A 237 -6.09 29.71 -9.92
N SER A 238 -6.38 30.49 -10.97
CA SER A 238 -5.51 30.67 -12.14
C SER A 238 -4.19 31.38 -11.81
N GLU A 239 -4.13 32.22 -10.77
CA GLU A 239 -2.91 32.90 -10.34
C GLU A 239 -1.96 31.91 -9.66
N MET A 240 -2.48 31.04 -8.79
CA MET A 240 -1.73 29.94 -8.19
C MET A 240 -1.23 28.95 -9.24
N ALA A 241 -2.06 28.63 -10.25
CA ALA A 241 -1.67 27.77 -11.36
C ALA A 241 -0.49 28.38 -12.15
N TYR A 242 -0.57 29.67 -12.50
CA TYR A 242 0.49 30.37 -13.23
C TYR A 242 1.79 30.41 -12.42
N GLN A 243 1.72 30.76 -11.13
CA GLN A 243 2.90 30.76 -10.25
C GLN A 243 3.53 29.36 -10.14
N PHE A 244 2.73 28.31 -9.95
CA PHE A 244 3.20 26.93 -9.94
C PHE A 244 3.90 26.56 -11.26
N ILE A 245 3.32 26.92 -12.41
CA ILE A 245 3.92 26.66 -13.72
C ILE A 245 5.29 27.34 -13.83
N LEU A 246 5.41 28.62 -13.47
CA LEU A 246 6.69 29.34 -13.56
C LEU A 246 7.76 28.72 -12.66
N GLU A 247 7.42 28.32 -11.44
CA GLU A 247 8.36 27.63 -10.53
C GLU A 247 8.86 26.31 -11.10
N GLU A 248 7.96 25.53 -11.71
CA GLU A 248 8.31 24.25 -12.33
C GLU A 248 9.15 24.43 -13.60
N LEU A 249 8.91 25.48 -14.38
CA LEU A 249 9.74 25.84 -15.54
C LEU A 249 11.13 26.34 -15.13
N ASP A 250 11.23 27.14 -14.07
CA ASP A 250 12.51 27.56 -13.49
C ASP A 250 13.32 26.34 -13.03
N ALA A 251 12.69 25.43 -12.29
CA ALA A 251 13.32 24.18 -11.86
C ALA A 251 13.75 23.30 -13.05
N ALA A 252 12.89 23.14 -14.06
CA ALA A 252 13.17 22.34 -15.25
C ALA A 252 14.28 22.93 -16.13
N SER A 253 14.45 24.26 -16.14
CA SER A 253 15.49 24.95 -16.90
C SER A 253 16.91 24.63 -16.41
N HIS A 254 17.03 24.17 -15.15
CA HIS A 254 18.27 23.70 -14.53
C HIS A 254 18.39 22.16 -14.51
N GLY A 255 17.46 21.46 -15.15
CA GLY A 255 17.34 20.00 -15.14
C GLY A 255 18.22 19.27 -16.16
N ASN A 256 17.79 18.06 -16.53
CA ASN A 256 18.44 17.26 -17.57
C ASN A 256 18.07 17.76 -19.00
N GLU A 257 18.66 17.16 -20.04
CA GLU A 257 18.40 17.56 -21.43
C GLU A 257 16.92 17.46 -21.85
N GLU A 258 16.14 16.60 -21.21
CA GLU A 258 14.72 16.43 -21.48
C GLU A 258 13.90 17.57 -20.86
N ALA A 259 14.17 17.90 -19.59
CA ALA A 259 13.55 19.04 -18.89
C ALA A 259 13.86 20.37 -19.56
N ILE A 260 15.13 20.59 -19.97
CA ILE A 260 15.52 21.79 -20.72
C ILE A 260 14.79 21.85 -22.07
N ARG A 261 14.64 20.72 -22.77
CA ARG A 261 13.86 20.68 -24.02
C ARG A 261 12.39 20.99 -23.81
N PHE A 262 11.80 20.47 -22.74
CA PHE A 262 10.43 20.78 -22.36
C PHE A 262 10.23 22.30 -22.19
N VAL A 263 11.04 22.96 -21.35
CA VAL A 263 10.97 24.41 -21.11
C VAL A 263 11.06 25.21 -22.42
N ASN A 264 12.01 24.86 -23.29
CA ASN A 264 12.20 25.54 -24.58
C ASN A 264 11.05 25.36 -25.58
N ASN A 265 10.18 24.36 -25.35
CA ASN A 265 9.01 24.10 -26.20
C ASN A 265 7.72 24.68 -25.60
N THR A 266 7.80 25.31 -24.43
CA THR A 266 6.65 25.99 -23.83
C THR A 266 6.50 27.41 -24.41
N PRO A 267 5.29 27.98 -24.37
CA PRO A 267 5.04 29.37 -24.79
C PRO A 267 5.58 30.43 -23.81
N PHE A 268 6.05 30.04 -22.62
CA PHE A 268 6.56 30.96 -21.60
C PHE A 268 7.98 31.41 -21.93
N THR A 269 8.26 32.70 -21.73
CA THR A 269 9.57 33.31 -21.94
C THR A 269 10.49 33.09 -20.75
N LYS A 270 11.80 33.13 -20.99
CA LYS A 270 12.80 32.96 -19.92
C LYS A 270 12.67 34.04 -18.86
N GLU A 271 12.32 35.25 -19.27
CA GLU A 271 12.10 36.38 -18.39
C GLU A 271 10.93 36.18 -17.43
N GLU A 272 9.95 35.35 -17.77
CA GLU A 272 8.81 35.04 -16.90
C GLU A 272 9.17 34.05 -15.79
N TYR A 273 9.88 32.97 -16.11
CA TYR A 273 10.15 31.91 -15.14
C TYR A 273 11.49 32.04 -14.41
N GLU A 274 12.47 32.76 -14.95
CA GLU A 274 13.82 32.82 -14.35
C GLU A 274 13.77 33.47 -12.96
N GLY A 275 14.09 32.67 -11.93
CA GLY A 275 14.05 33.10 -10.54
C GLY A 275 12.70 32.90 -9.83
N ALA A 276 11.66 32.43 -10.54
CA ALA A 276 10.35 32.16 -9.96
C ALA A 276 10.40 31.20 -8.77
N LEU A 277 11.32 30.21 -8.81
CA LEU A 277 11.52 29.26 -7.71
C LEU A 277 12.02 29.95 -6.43
N LEU A 278 12.88 30.96 -6.58
CA LEU A 278 13.46 31.73 -5.48
C LEU A 278 12.50 32.83 -4.97
N ASP A 279 11.67 33.35 -5.86
CA ASP A 279 10.70 34.41 -5.57
C ASP A 279 9.41 33.90 -4.90
N SER A 280 9.29 32.58 -4.68
CA SER A 280 8.24 31.89 -3.90
C SER A 280 8.07 32.36 -2.42
N SER A 281 8.73 33.46 -2.05
CA SER A 281 8.81 34.12 -0.75
C SER A 281 7.49 34.66 -0.16
N GLN A 282 6.33 34.36 -0.73
CA GLN A 282 5.04 34.63 -0.09
C GLN A 282 4.41 33.32 0.38
N PRO A 283 4.53 32.96 1.67
CA PRO A 283 3.52 32.14 2.32
C PRO A 283 2.27 33.01 2.46
N THR A 284 1.52 33.19 1.38
CA THR A 284 0.14 33.68 1.44
C THR A 284 -0.68 32.64 2.19
N PHE A 285 -0.72 32.79 3.51
CA PHE A 285 -1.66 32.17 4.45
C PHE A 285 -2.49 31.00 3.91
N GLY A 286 -1.94 29.78 3.94
CA GLY A 286 -2.77 28.58 4.06
C GLY A 286 -2.29 27.35 3.29
N VAL A 287 -1.77 26.37 4.04
CA VAL A 287 -1.96 24.90 3.91
C VAL A 287 -1.60 24.20 2.58
N ASN A 288 -1.57 24.85 1.42
CA ASN A 288 -1.38 24.23 0.11
C ASN A 288 -0.09 24.75 -0.54
N ASN A 289 0.85 23.85 -0.83
CA ASN A 289 2.06 24.15 -1.60
C ASN A 289 2.19 23.08 -2.68
N PRO A 290 1.59 23.33 -3.87
CA PRO A 290 1.53 22.34 -4.95
C PRO A 290 2.92 21.84 -5.39
N GLN A 291 3.94 22.71 -5.37
CA GLN A 291 5.32 22.35 -5.71
C GLN A 291 5.93 21.33 -4.71
N LEU A 292 5.75 21.58 -3.41
CA LEU A 292 6.20 20.67 -2.36
C LEU A 292 5.40 19.35 -2.39
N THR A 293 4.10 19.43 -2.64
CA THR A 293 3.24 18.25 -2.81
C THR A 293 3.71 17.42 -3.99
N LEU A 294 3.93 18.02 -5.16
CA LEU A 294 4.45 17.33 -6.34
C LEU A 294 5.78 16.66 -6.07
N THR A 295 6.71 17.39 -5.42
CA THR A 295 8.01 16.86 -5.03
C THR A 295 7.88 15.65 -4.09
N ASN A 296 6.98 15.73 -3.11
CA ASN A 296 6.73 14.64 -2.16
C ASN A 296 6.10 13.41 -2.82
N LEU A 297 5.10 13.61 -3.68
CA LEU A 297 4.42 12.54 -4.41
C LEU A 297 5.39 11.82 -5.35
N ILE A 298 6.15 12.58 -6.13
CA ILE A 298 7.17 12.02 -7.03
C ILE A 298 8.26 11.29 -6.23
N SER A 299 8.72 11.83 -5.10
CA SER A 299 9.73 11.16 -4.27
C SER A 299 9.23 9.82 -3.70
N GLN A 300 7.94 9.67 -3.46
CA GLN A 300 7.33 8.42 -3.00
C GLN A 300 7.28 7.33 -4.08
N THR A 301 7.40 7.71 -5.36
CA THR A 301 7.39 6.75 -6.48
C THR A 301 8.65 5.89 -6.55
N GLY A 302 9.75 6.30 -5.92
CA GLY A 302 11.02 5.57 -5.95
C GLY A 302 11.67 5.46 -7.34
N LEU A 303 11.22 6.26 -8.32
CA LEU A 303 11.76 6.22 -9.68
C LEU A 303 13.18 6.81 -9.76
N PRO A 304 14.00 6.36 -10.72
CA PRO A 304 15.28 7.01 -11.02
C PRO A 304 15.12 8.47 -11.41
N ALA A 305 16.20 9.26 -11.28
CA ALA A 305 16.18 10.71 -11.52
C ALA A 305 15.68 11.10 -12.94
N SER A 306 16.04 10.32 -13.97
CA SER A 306 15.57 10.57 -15.34
C SER A 306 14.06 10.35 -15.51
N GLN A 307 13.51 9.29 -14.92
CA GLN A 307 12.08 8.99 -14.98
C GLN A 307 11.26 9.92 -14.08
N THR A 308 11.83 10.32 -12.93
CA THR A 308 11.29 11.37 -12.06
C THR A 308 11.14 12.68 -12.81
N ALA A 309 12.17 13.09 -13.58
CA ALA A 309 12.11 14.30 -14.40
C ALA A 309 11.00 14.21 -15.46
N ARG A 310 10.90 13.07 -16.17
CA ARG A 310 9.86 12.85 -17.18
C ARG A 310 8.45 12.85 -16.59
N LEU A 311 8.22 12.14 -15.49
CA LEU A 311 6.95 12.12 -14.78
C LEU A 311 6.53 13.53 -14.36
N ARG A 312 7.48 14.33 -13.86
CA ARG A 312 7.26 15.72 -13.47
C ARG A 312 6.83 16.57 -14.68
N ILE A 313 7.56 16.46 -15.80
CA ILE A 313 7.24 17.15 -17.05
C ILE A 313 5.81 16.82 -17.52
N GLU A 314 5.42 15.53 -17.52
CA GLU A 314 4.10 15.11 -17.97
C GLU A 314 2.96 15.64 -17.09
N VAL A 315 3.16 15.71 -15.76
CA VAL A 315 2.19 16.32 -14.84
C VAL A 315 2.07 17.83 -15.09
N VAL A 316 3.21 18.53 -15.21
CA VAL A 316 3.24 19.99 -15.41
C VAL A 316 2.63 20.36 -16.76
N GLN A 317 2.89 19.58 -17.82
CA GLN A 317 2.27 19.80 -19.13
C GLN A 317 0.74 19.76 -19.06
N LYS A 318 0.16 18.80 -18.34
CA LYS A 318 -1.31 18.72 -18.18
C LYS A 318 -1.87 19.96 -17.48
N ILE A 319 -1.17 20.47 -16.47
CA ILE A 319 -1.58 21.68 -15.75
C ILE A 319 -1.49 22.92 -16.65
N ILE A 320 -0.45 23.01 -17.49
CA ILE A 320 -0.34 24.07 -18.50
C ILE A 320 -1.51 24.01 -19.49
N ASP A 321 -1.83 22.81 -19.99
CA ASP A 321 -2.93 22.61 -20.94
C ASP A 321 -4.28 23.08 -20.36
N ASP A 322 -4.59 22.67 -19.13
CA ASP A 322 -5.84 23.08 -18.46
C ASP A 322 -5.89 24.58 -18.18
N TRP A 323 -4.76 25.18 -17.77
CA TRP A 323 -4.68 26.61 -17.51
C TRP A 323 -4.97 27.43 -18.78
N TYR A 324 -4.50 26.99 -19.95
CA TYR A 324 -4.82 27.60 -21.23
C TYR A 324 -6.31 27.45 -21.62
N ASP A 325 -6.91 26.28 -21.36
CA ASP A 325 -8.32 26.04 -21.62
C ASP A 325 -9.23 26.91 -20.71
N GLU A 326 -8.84 27.13 -19.45
CA GLU A 326 -9.53 28.04 -18.54
C GLU A 326 -9.34 29.52 -18.90
N ALA A 327 -8.16 29.91 -19.38
CA ALA A 327 -7.90 31.28 -19.82
C ALA A 327 -8.69 31.64 -21.09
N SER A 328 -8.77 30.72 -22.05
CA SER A 328 -9.49 30.93 -23.32
C SER A 328 -11.03 30.91 -23.17
N SER A 329 -11.56 30.25 -22.14
CA SER A 329 -13.00 30.24 -21.84
C SER A 329 -13.48 31.47 -21.04
N ASN A 330 -12.56 32.28 -20.52
CA ASN A 330 -12.83 33.54 -19.81
C ASN A 330 -12.67 34.80 -20.71
N GLU A 331 -12.61 34.64 -22.04
CA GLU A 331 -12.62 35.74 -23.03
C GLU A 331 -13.99 36.47 -23.10
N ASP A 332 -14.32 37.17 -22.03
CA ASP A 332 -14.96 38.49 -22.06
C ASP A 332 -13.97 39.57 -21.52
N VAL A 333 -12.69 39.21 -21.36
CA VAL A 333 -11.60 40.13 -20.98
C VAL A 333 -10.65 40.30 -22.17
N ASP A 334 -10.67 41.52 -22.68
CA ASP A 334 -9.91 42.02 -23.82
C ASP A 334 -8.38 41.83 -23.62
N LEU A 335 -7.78 40.89 -24.35
CA LEU A 335 -6.34 40.62 -24.35
C LEU A 335 -5.51 41.77 -24.96
N ASP A 336 -6.14 42.81 -25.51
CA ASP A 336 -5.47 44.02 -26.00
C ASP A 336 -5.06 45.01 -24.88
N ILE A 337 -5.26 44.69 -23.59
CA ILE A 337 -4.83 45.55 -22.47
C ILE A 337 -3.46 45.11 -21.87
N LEU A 338 -2.89 43.97 -22.27
CA LEU A 338 -1.65 43.45 -21.66
C LEU A 338 -0.47 43.20 -22.61
N PHE A 339 -0.41 43.87 -23.77
CA PHE A 339 0.78 43.92 -24.63
C PHE A 339 1.35 45.33 -24.81
#